data_AF-A0AAD9V2J5-F1
#
_entry.id   AF-A0AAD9V2J5-F1
#
_cell.length_a   1.000
_cell.length_b   1.000
_cell.length_c   1.000
_cell.angle_alpha   90.00
_cell.angle_beta   90.00
_cell.angle_gamma   90.00
#
_symmetry.space_group_name_H-M   'P 1'
#
loop_
_entity.id
_entity.type
_entity.pdbx_description
1 polymer ?
#
loop_
_entity_poly.entity_id
_entity_poly.type
_entity_poly.pdbx_seq_one_letter_code
_entity_poly.pdbx_strand_id
1 'polypeptide(L)'
;MEWTEERDVFLCREVLLLDPFQYPYRSKERGDVWGQVAINLNSSNHPKFKGSKHSVRDTLTLLQSRYKKKMKQEEKKASEPSRNKGSSTQVKKDKEAAEE
;
A
#
# COMPACT_ATOMS: atom_id res chain seq x y z
N MET A 1 13.71 8.19 -10.85
CA MET A 1 14.26 7.47 -9.69
C MET A 1 13.30 6.36 -9.36
N GLU A 2 13.78 5.13 -9.24
CA GLU A 2 12.95 4.00 -8.84
C GLU A 2 12.82 3.98 -7.32
N TRP A 3 11.59 4.00 -6.81
CA TRP A 3 11.35 3.82 -5.39
C TRP A 3 11.43 2.33 -5.08
N THR A 4 12.42 1.96 -4.27
CA THR A 4 12.63 0.59 -3.79
C THR A 4 12.05 0.47 -2.38
N GLU A 5 11.76 -0.76 -1.93
CA GLU A 5 11.24 -0.95 -0.57
C GLU A 5 12.18 -0.38 0.51
N GLU A 6 13.49 -0.50 0.31
CA GLU A 6 14.48 0.11 1.22
C GLU A 6 14.36 1.64 1.27
N ARG A 7 14.18 2.29 0.10
CA ARG A 7 13.96 3.74 0.02
C ARG A 7 12.63 4.15 0.65
N ASP A 8 11.59 3.33 0.49
CA ASP A 8 10.28 3.57 1.10
C ASP A 8 10.35 3.48 2.64
N VAL A 9 11.09 2.49 3.18
CA VAL A 9 11.33 2.36 4.62
C VAL A 9 12.10 3.58 5.14
N PHE A 10 13.14 4.00 4.43
CA PHE A 10 13.94 5.16 4.83
C PHE A 10 13.11 6.45 4.80
N LEU A 11 12.29 6.65 3.76
CA LEU A 11 11.32 7.75 3.69
C LEU A 11 10.37 7.76 4.89
N CYS A 12 9.77 6.62 5.23
CA CYS A 12 8.85 6.53 6.36
C CYS A 12 9.54 6.88 7.68
N ARG A 13 10.79 6.46 7.89
CA ARG A 13 11.57 6.80 9.08
C ARG A 13 11.83 8.31 9.18
N GLU A 14 12.26 8.95 8.10
CA GLU A 14 12.51 10.40 8.09
C GLU A 14 11.23 11.20 8.32
N VAL A 15 10.10 10.78 7.74
CA VAL A 15 8.80 11.42 7.95
C VAL A 15 8.33 11.27 9.39
N LEU A 16 8.57 10.12 10.04
CA LEU A 16 8.26 9.92 11.46
C LEU A 16 9.15 10.76 12.37
N LEU A 17 10.42 10.96 12.00
CA LEU A 17 11.37 11.74 12.80
C LEU A 17 11.07 13.24 12.73
N LEU A 18 10.82 13.77 11.53
CA LEU A 18 10.60 15.20 11.32
C LEU A 18 9.13 15.62 11.47
N ASP A 19 8.22 14.64 11.50
CA ASP A 19 6.77 14.77 11.63
C ASP A 19 6.19 16.03 10.94
N PRO A 20 6.17 16.07 9.60
CA PRO A 20 5.60 17.19 8.85
C PRO A 20 4.12 17.44 9.18
N PHE A 21 3.44 16.47 9.79
CA PHE A 21 2.01 16.54 10.07
C PHE A 21 1.67 17.36 11.31
N GLN A 22 2.64 17.64 12.19
CA GLN A 22 2.48 18.53 13.35
C GLN A 22 2.12 19.96 12.94
N TYR A 23 2.67 20.41 11.82
CA TYR A 23 2.46 21.76 11.29
C TYR A 23 1.15 21.84 10.50
N PRO A 24 0.45 22.99 10.42
CA PRO A 24 -0.78 23.11 9.66
C PRO A 24 -0.65 22.76 8.18
N TYR A 25 -1.73 22.27 7.57
CA TYR A 25 -1.76 21.98 6.14
C TYR A 25 -1.50 23.26 5.31
N ARG A 26 -0.67 23.15 4.26
CA ARG A 26 -0.19 24.27 3.39
C ARG A 26 0.59 25.38 4.10
N SER A 27 0.97 25.20 5.36
CA SER A 27 1.88 26.13 6.05
C SER A 27 3.28 26.12 5.41
N LYS A 28 4.00 27.23 5.56
CA LYS A 28 5.38 27.35 5.09
C LYS A 28 6.28 26.39 5.86
N GLU A 29 6.07 26.28 7.17
CA GLU A 29 6.78 25.39 8.08
C GLU A 29 6.65 23.93 7.64
N ARG A 30 5.43 23.46 7.34
CA ARG A 30 5.24 22.13 6.74
C ARG A 30 6.00 22.02 5.42
N GLY A 31 5.96 23.07 4.59
CA GLY A 31 6.76 23.21 3.37
C GLY A 31 8.25 22.96 3.56
N ASP A 32 8.81 23.58 4.60
CA ASP A 32 10.24 23.57 4.94
C ASP A 32 10.66 22.21 5.52
N VAL A 33 9.84 21.61 6.38
CA VAL A 33 10.07 20.27 6.95
C VAL A 33 10.12 19.22 5.83
N TRP A 34 9.21 19.29 4.86
CA TRP A 34 9.27 18.43 3.67
C TRP A 34 10.51 18.67 2.80
N GLY A 35 11.01 19.90 2.77
CA GLY A 35 12.30 20.22 2.17
C GLY A 35 13.44 19.53 2.91
N GLN A 36 13.43 19.57 4.24
CA GLN A 36 14.42 18.93 5.09
C GLN A 36 14.43 17.41 4.92
N VAL A 37 13.25 16.77 4.86
CA VAL A 37 13.14 15.33 4.54
C VAL A 37 13.84 15.04 3.21
N ALA A 38 13.57 15.81 2.16
CA ALA A 38 14.20 15.59 0.86
C ALA A 38 15.73 15.79 0.90
N ILE A 39 16.22 16.77 1.67
CA ILE A 39 17.66 16.99 1.88
C ILE A 39 18.27 15.78 2.57
N ASN A 40 17.72 15.34 3.71
CA ASN A 40 18.21 14.19 4.47
C ASN A 40 18.27 12.92 3.61
N LEU A 41 17.21 12.66 2.83
CA LEU A 41 17.16 11.54 1.90
C LEU A 41 18.28 11.63 0.85
N ASN A 42 18.46 12.81 0.23
CA ASN A 42 19.50 13.03 -0.79
C ASN A 42 20.94 13.02 -0.21
N SER A 43 21.11 13.37 1.07
CA SER A 43 22.39 13.32 1.77
C SER A 43 22.81 11.90 2.18
N SER A 44 21.91 10.92 2.11
CA SER A 44 22.24 9.53 2.41
C SER A 44 23.10 8.90 1.30
N ASN A 45 24.26 8.34 1.68
CA ASN A 45 25.16 7.66 0.73
C ASN A 45 24.57 6.33 0.21
N HIS A 46 23.76 5.67 1.03
CA HIS A 46 23.05 4.44 0.70
C HIS A 46 21.70 4.43 1.42
N PRO A 47 20.57 4.32 0.69
CA PRO A 47 20.43 4.30 -0.76
C PRO A 47 20.57 5.70 -1.39
N LYS A 48 21.41 5.85 -2.44
CA LYS A 48 21.56 7.14 -3.15
C LYS A 48 20.21 7.64 -3.64
N PHE A 49 19.77 8.78 -3.13
CA PHE A 49 18.51 9.41 -3.50
C PHE A 49 18.76 10.64 -4.40
N LYS A 50 17.85 10.89 -5.34
CA LYS A 50 17.82 12.02 -6.29
C LYS A 50 16.37 12.42 -6.50
N GLY A 51 15.64 12.58 -5.40
CA GLY A 51 14.23 12.96 -5.43
C GLY A 51 14.02 14.39 -4.96
N SER A 52 13.08 15.08 -5.58
CA SER A 52 12.64 16.41 -5.17
C SER A 52 11.63 16.31 -4.02
N LYS A 53 11.40 17.44 -3.33
CA LYS A 53 10.34 17.60 -2.33
C LYS A 53 8.98 17.08 -2.81
N HIS A 54 8.67 17.28 -4.10
CA HIS A 54 7.42 16.81 -4.70
C HIS A 54 7.38 15.29 -4.80
N SER A 55 8.43 14.67 -5.34
CA SER A 55 8.50 13.21 -5.48
C SER A 55 8.42 12.50 -4.13
N VAL A 56 9.04 13.07 -3.08
CA VAL A 56 8.98 12.55 -1.71
C VAL A 56 7.54 12.52 -1.17
N ARG A 57 6.78 13.61 -1.38
CA ARG A 57 5.37 13.70 -0.95
C ARG A 57 4.47 12.74 -1.72
N ASP A 58 4.66 12.67 -3.04
CA ASP A 58 3.83 11.82 -3.91
C ASP A 58 4.04 10.34 -3.57
N THR A 59 5.28 9.93 -3.33
CA THR A 59 5.59 8.56 -2.91
C THR A 59 4.99 8.23 -1.56
N LEU A 60 5.07 9.13 -0.57
CA LEU A 60 4.39 8.86 0.71
C LEU A 60 2.87 8.68 0.51
N THR A 61 2.26 9.51 -0.33
CA THR A 61 0.82 9.43 -0.64
C THR A 61 0.48 8.09 -1.31
N LEU A 62 1.33 7.62 -2.23
CA LEU A 62 1.19 6.32 -2.87
C LEU A 62 1.34 5.18 -1.86
N LEU A 63 2.32 5.23 -0.97
CA LEU A 63 2.53 4.24 0.09
C LEU A 63 1.31 4.13 1.02
N GLN A 64 0.81 5.27 1.50
CA GLN A 64 -0.40 5.31 2.33
C GLN A 64 -1.61 4.73 1.60
N SER A 65 -1.75 5.03 0.30
CA SER A 65 -2.84 4.51 -0.52
C SER A 65 -2.73 3.00 -0.73
N ARG A 66 -1.52 2.48 -0.97
CA ARG A 66 -1.26 1.03 -1.09
C ARG A 66 -1.56 0.32 0.22
N TYR A 67 -1.14 0.88 1.36
CA TYR A 67 -1.40 0.34 2.68
C TYR A 67 -2.91 0.26 2.98
N LYS A 68 -3.64 1.37 2.78
CA LYS A 68 -5.10 1.41 2.96
C LYS A 68 -5.83 0.39 2.08
N LYS A 69 -5.39 0.21 0.83
CA LYS A 69 -5.94 -0.80 -0.08
C LYS A 69 -5.69 -2.23 0.43
N LYS A 70 -4.48 -2.53 0.91
CA LYS A 70 -4.15 -3.84 1.50
C LYS A 70 -5.02 -4.14 2.72
N MET A 71 -5.09 -3.20 3.67
CA MET A 71 -5.92 -3.36 4.87
C MET A 71 -7.40 -3.61 4.54
N LYS A 72 -7.98 -2.83 3.61
CA LYS A 72 -9.37 -3.04 3.18
C LYS A 72 -9.61 -4.40 2.52
N GLN A 73 -8.62 -4.92 1.79
CA GLN A 73 -8.70 -6.26 1.19
C GLN A 73 -8.62 -7.35 2.26
N GLU A 74 -7.76 -7.18 3.27
CA GLU A 74 -7.63 -8.11 4.39
C GLU A 74 -8.91 -8.14 5.24
N GLU A 75 -9.49 -6.97 5.57
CA GLU A 75 -10.78 -6.87 6.26
C GLU A 75 -11.90 -7.58 5.49
N LYS A 76 -11.95 -7.40 4.16
CA LYS A 76 -12.96 -8.04 3.32
C LYS A 76 -12.80 -9.57 3.28
N LYS A 77 -11.56 -10.07 3.26
CA LYS A 77 -11.26 -11.51 3.32
C LYS A 77 -11.58 -12.10 4.71
N ALA A 78 -11.29 -11.37 5.78
CA ALA A 78 -11.62 -11.79 7.14
C ALA A 78 -13.14 -11.81 7.39
N SER A 79 -13.90 -10.95 6.69
CA SER A 79 -15.35 -10.88 6.77
C SER A 79 -16.08 -11.80 5.79
N GLU A 80 -15.40 -12.58 4.93
CA GLU A 80 -16.06 -13.58 4.07
C GLU A 80 -16.52 -14.77 4.94
N PRO A 81 -17.83 -14.98 5.16
CA PRO A 81 -18.30 -16.23 5.75
C PRO A 81 -18.00 -17.33 4.76
N SER A 82 -17.38 -18.42 5.22
CA SER A 82 -17.15 -19.65 4.45
C SER A 82 -18.45 -20.08 3.77
N ARG A 83 -18.62 -19.68 2.51
CA ARG A 83 -19.71 -20.16 1.67
C ARG A 83 -19.28 -21.55 1.23
N ASN A 84 -19.63 -22.53 2.06
CA ASN A 84 -19.55 -23.94 1.79
C ASN A 84 -19.98 -24.17 0.33
N LYS A 85 -19.03 -24.41 -0.58
CA LYS A 85 -19.32 -24.86 -1.94
C LYS A 85 -19.75 -26.32 -1.81
N GLY A 86 -21.02 -26.50 -1.46
CA GLY A 86 -21.71 -27.78 -1.59
C GLY A 86 -21.49 -28.29 -3.01
N SER A 87 -20.72 -29.37 -3.08
CA SER A 87 -20.52 -30.18 -4.26
C SER A 87 -21.88 -30.56 -4.85
N SER A 88 -22.15 -30.17 -6.09
CA SER A 88 -23.10 -30.90 -6.91
C SER A 88 -22.33 -31.49 -8.08
N THR A 89 -21.68 -32.60 -7.80
CA THR A 89 -21.26 -33.57 -8.81
C THR A 89 -22.53 -34.26 -9.28
N GLN A 90 -23.00 -33.99 -10.50
CA GLN A 90 -24.06 -34.80 -11.12
C GLN A 90 -23.53 -35.33 -12.45
N VAL A 91 -22.88 -36.49 -12.37
CA VAL A 91 -22.55 -37.34 -13.50
C VAL A 91 -23.12 -38.73 -13.19
N LYS A 92 -24.01 -39.19 -14.09
CA LYS A 92 -24.57 -40.55 -14.29
C LYS A 92 -25.76 -40.95 -13.41
N LYS A 93 -26.90 -41.24 -14.04
CA LYS A 93 -27.24 -42.62 -14.40
C LYS A 93 -28.43 -42.68 -15.36
N ASP A 94 -28.20 -43.35 -16.48
CA ASP A 94 -29.19 -43.79 -17.46
C ASP A 94 -30.33 -44.60 -16.81
N LYS A 95 -31.56 -44.29 -17.20
CA LYS A 95 -32.77 -45.12 -17.09
C LYS A 95 -33.74 -44.49 -18.11
N GLU A 96 -34.16 -45.15 -19.18
CA GLU A 96 -35.08 -46.28 -19.13
C GLU A 96 -35.11 -46.95 -20.51
N ALA A 97 -34.80 -48.25 -20.55
CA ALA A 97 -35.20 -49.13 -21.64
C ALA A 97 -36.08 -50.23 -21.03
N ALA A 98 -37.22 -50.46 -21.70
CA ALA A 98 -38.05 -51.67 -21.71
C ALA A 98 -38.89 -52.02 -20.46
N GLU A 99 -40.21 -51.87 -20.61
CA GLU A 99 -41.31 -52.85 -20.41
C GLU A 99 -42.60 -52.02 -20.51
N GLU A 100 -43.60 -52.27 -21.36
CA GLU A 100 -44.13 -53.48 -21.98
C GLU A 100 -44.91 -53.09 -23.25
#